data_AF-A0A2G2GFH1-F1
#
_entry.id   AF-A0A2G2GFH1-F1
#
_cell.length_a   1.000
_cell.length_b   1.000
_cell.length_c   1.000
_cell.angle_alpha   90.00
_cell.angle_beta   90.00
_cell.angle_gamma   90.00
#
_symmetry.space_group_name_H-M   'P 1'
#
loop_
_entity.id
_entity.type
_entity.pdbx_description
1 polymer ?
#
loop_
_entity_poly.entity_id
_entity_poly.type
_entity_poly.pdbx_seq_one_letter_code
_entity_poly.pdbx_strand_id
1 'polypeptide(L)'
;MRYLLILSFLSLLVYAQDGSSSYEKINIESKKVNALIQTDIASHKAYEIINNYLDLASSTIANCSISDDTQAYRIMRELKADMKRVSPLREKFRVQTFNELKEEAMVQAKKEVQCTNVYNNTYIRRPLRDEVQTLPIKQ
;
A
#
# COMPACT_ATOMS: atom_id res chain seq x y z
N MET A 1 42.23 15.14 31.38
CA MET A 1 41.06 14.29 31.07
C MET A 1 39.76 14.80 31.71
N ARG A 2 39.47 16.12 31.68
CA ARG A 2 38.19 16.67 32.18
C ARG A 2 37.24 17.12 31.05
N TYR A 3 37.78 17.44 29.87
CA TYR A 3 37.01 17.88 28.71
C TYR A 3 36.30 16.74 27.95
N LEU A 4 36.80 15.51 28.03
CA LEU A 4 36.20 14.34 27.38
C LEU A 4 34.86 13.93 28.00
N LEU A 5 34.68 14.12 29.31
CA LEU A 5 33.44 13.82 30.02
C LEU A 5 32.32 14.84 29.76
N ILE A 6 32.68 16.09 29.45
CA ILE A 6 31.72 17.16 29.18
C ILE A 6 31.15 17.00 27.75
N LEU A 7 31.98 16.59 26.79
CA LEU A 7 31.56 16.31 25.41
C LEU A 7 30.59 15.12 25.32
N SER A 8 30.80 14.06 26.10
CA SER A 8 29.84 12.93 26.14
C SER A 8 28.50 13.30 26.77
N PHE A 9 28.49 14.19 27.76
CA PHE A 9 27.26 14.65 28.41
C PHE A 9 26.43 15.59 27.51
N LEU A 10 27.08 16.42 26.71
CA LEU A 10 26.41 17.30 25.74
C LEU A 10 25.78 16.52 24.59
N SER A 11 26.40 15.44 24.11
CA SER A 11 25.76 14.56 23.12
C SER A 11 24.51 13.88 23.67
N LEU A 12 24.53 13.41 24.92
CA LEU A 12 23.38 12.76 25.56
C LEU A 12 22.17 13.70 25.75
N LEU A 13 22.42 14.99 26.04
CA LEU A 13 21.35 15.99 26.18
C LEU A 13 20.70 16.36 24.84
N VAL A 14 21.47 16.45 23.76
CA VAL A 14 20.92 16.71 22.41
C VAL A 14 20.04 15.55 21.94
N TYR A 15 20.45 14.30 22.17
CA TYR A 15 19.66 13.12 21.79
C TYR A 15 18.38 12.92 22.63
N ALA A 16 18.39 13.28 23.91
CA ALA A 16 17.19 13.19 24.77
C ALA A 16 16.13 14.25 24.38
N GLN A 17 16.55 15.39 23.85
CA GLN A 17 15.66 16.48 23.45
C GLN A 17 14.97 16.22 22.10
N ASP A 18 15.56 15.40 21.23
CA ASP A 18 14.99 15.04 19.92
C ASP A 18 13.85 14.02 20.01
N GLY A 19 13.90 13.07 20.95
CA GLY A 19 12.88 12.02 21.08
C GLY A 19 11.51 12.54 21.53
N SER A 20 11.48 13.47 22.48
CA SER A 20 10.25 14.06 23.01
C SER A 20 9.59 15.02 22.00
N SER A 21 10.40 15.83 21.29
CA SER A 21 9.91 16.70 20.21
C SER A 21 9.33 15.90 19.04
N SER A 22 9.94 14.76 18.69
CA SER A 22 9.43 13.88 17.64
C SER A 22 8.11 13.22 18.02
N TYR A 23 7.94 12.84 19.28
CA TYR A 23 6.70 12.22 19.78
C TYR A 23 5.51 13.19 19.74
N GLU A 24 5.71 14.46 20.09
CA GLU A 24 4.65 15.47 20.02
C GLU A 24 4.15 15.68 18.59
N LYS A 25 5.07 15.71 17.61
CA LYS A 25 4.72 15.76 16.18
C LYS A 25 3.93 14.53 15.74
N ILE A 26 4.34 13.33 16.18
CA ILE A 26 3.58 12.11 15.88
C ILE A 26 2.18 12.14 16.49
N ASN A 27 2.02 12.69 17.70
CA ASN A 27 0.71 12.77 18.32
C ASN A 27 -0.26 13.67 17.53
N ILE A 28 0.26 14.76 16.94
CA ILE A 28 -0.51 15.63 16.04
C ILE A 28 -0.90 14.87 14.77
N GLU A 29 0.04 14.16 14.14
CA GLU A 29 -0.24 13.38 12.93
C GLU A 29 -1.19 12.20 13.20
N SER A 30 -1.07 11.53 14.37
CA SER A 30 -1.97 10.46 14.80
C SER A 30 -3.42 10.94 14.90
N LYS A 31 -3.65 12.15 15.44
CA LYS A 31 -4.99 12.75 15.47
C LYS A 31 -5.57 12.97 14.08
N LYS A 32 -4.75 13.45 13.13
CA LYS A 32 -5.19 13.64 11.72
C LYS A 32 -5.54 12.29 11.08
N VAL A 33 -4.68 11.28 11.25
CA VAL A 33 -4.93 9.93 10.73
C VAL A 33 -6.20 9.33 11.32
N ASN A 34 -6.44 9.47 12.63
CA ASN A 34 -7.65 8.96 13.26
C ASN A 34 -8.91 9.66 12.74
N ALA A 35 -8.85 10.98 12.52
CA ALA A 35 -9.96 11.70 11.89
C ALA A 35 -10.22 11.23 10.45
N LEU A 36 -9.16 10.96 9.66
CA LEU A 36 -9.29 10.44 8.30
C LEU A 36 -9.86 9.01 8.26
N ILE A 37 -9.46 8.16 9.20
CA ILE A 37 -10.01 6.80 9.31
C ILE A 37 -11.52 6.84 9.56
N GLN A 38 -12.02 7.84 10.29
CA GLN A 38 -13.45 7.99 10.59
C GLN A 38 -14.28 8.47 9.40
N THR A 39 -13.70 9.24 8.46
CA THR A 39 -14.47 9.75 7.32
C THR A 39 -14.77 8.68 6.28
N ASP A 40 -13.96 7.63 6.22
CA ASP A 40 -14.08 6.52 5.29
C ASP A 40 -14.15 6.89 3.79
N ILE A 41 -13.52 8.01 3.43
CA ILE A 41 -13.49 8.49 2.04
C ILE A 41 -12.12 8.20 1.44
N ALA A 42 -12.08 7.33 0.43
CA ALA A 42 -10.88 7.09 -0.34
C ALA A 42 -10.39 8.38 -1.02
N SER A 43 -9.15 8.77 -0.75
CA SER A 43 -8.52 9.91 -1.40
C SER A 43 -7.00 9.75 -1.40
N HIS A 44 -6.37 10.19 -2.48
CA HIS A 44 -4.92 10.16 -2.60
C HIS A 44 -4.25 10.92 -1.45
N LYS A 45 -4.83 12.06 -1.05
CA LYS A 45 -4.34 12.85 0.08
C LYS A 45 -4.44 12.10 1.43
N ALA A 46 -5.51 11.34 1.65
CA ALA A 46 -5.61 10.50 2.85
C ALA A 46 -4.56 9.38 2.85
N TYR A 47 -4.35 8.74 1.69
CA TYR A 47 -3.30 7.75 1.49
C TYR A 47 -1.90 8.31 1.78
N GLU A 48 -1.59 9.52 1.29
CA GLU A 48 -0.33 10.21 1.57
C GLU A 48 -0.17 10.54 3.07
N ILE A 49 -1.19 11.09 3.72
CA ILE A 49 -1.13 11.42 5.15
C ILE A 49 -0.88 10.17 6.00
N ILE A 50 -1.54 9.05 5.68
CA ILE A 50 -1.32 7.78 6.36
C ILE A 50 0.12 7.28 6.15
N ASN A 51 0.65 7.33 4.93
CA ASN A 51 2.04 6.94 4.67
C ASN A 51 3.05 7.82 5.42
N ASN A 52 2.88 9.14 5.36
CA ASN A 52 3.75 10.07 6.06
C ASN A 52 3.76 9.82 7.57
N TYR A 53 2.59 9.50 8.16
CA TYR A 53 2.51 9.09 9.56
C TYR A 53 3.29 7.79 9.84
N LEU A 54 3.15 6.77 8.99
CA LEU A 54 3.85 5.49 9.17
C LEU A 54 5.38 5.67 9.06
N ASP A 55 5.85 6.50 8.12
CA ASP A 55 7.27 6.81 7.94
C ASP A 55 7.84 7.59 9.13
N LEU A 56 7.07 8.58 9.63
CA LEU A 56 7.45 9.36 10.81
C LEU A 56 7.49 8.49 12.08
N ALA A 57 6.51 7.62 12.27
CA ALA A 57 6.45 6.69 13.38
C ALA A 57 7.61 5.69 13.34
N SER A 58 7.91 5.12 12.17
CA SER A 58 9.05 4.23 11.94
C SER A 58 10.39 4.92 12.28
N SER A 59 10.58 6.14 11.77
CA SER A 59 11.79 6.93 12.02
C SER A 59 11.95 7.25 13.51
N THR A 60 10.85 7.57 14.20
CA THR A 60 10.90 7.84 15.64
C THR A 60 11.17 6.58 16.45
N ILE A 61 10.62 5.43 16.07
CA ILE A 61 10.97 4.15 16.71
C ILE A 61 12.47 3.86 16.56
N ALA A 62 13.04 4.09 15.38
CA ALA A 62 14.47 3.91 15.15
C ALA A 62 15.30 4.83 16.05
N ASN A 63 14.94 6.11 16.13
CA ASN A 63 15.65 7.07 16.99
C ASN A 63 15.51 6.76 18.49
N CYS A 64 14.32 6.35 18.95
CA CYS A 64 14.08 5.96 20.34
C CYS A 64 14.76 4.65 20.70
N SER A 65 15.00 3.73 19.75
CA SER A 65 15.69 2.46 20.02
C SER A 65 17.15 2.62 20.44
N ILE A 66 17.71 3.82 20.25
CA ILE A 66 19.09 4.18 20.57
C ILE A 66 19.19 4.72 22.01
N SER A 67 18.08 5.08 22.68
CA SER A 67 18.09 5.59 24.05
C SER A 67 17.64 4.55 25.07
N ASP A 68 18.37 4.46 26.19
CA ASP A 68 18.13 3.50 27.29
C ASP A 68 17.07 3.99 28.30
N ASP A 69 16.15 4.85 27.86
CA ASP A 69 15.12 5.44 28.71
C ASP A 69 13.85 4.59 28.73
N THR A 70 13.38 4.26 29.93
CA THR A 70 12.06 3.64 30.16
C THR A 70 10.90 4.37 29.50
N GLN A 71 10.97 5.70 29.33
CA GLN A 71 9.97 6.47 28.61
C GLN A 71 10.02 6.20 27.10
N ALA A 72 11.22 6.13 26.52
CA ALA A 72 11.42 5.81 25.10
C ALA A 72 10.85 4.42 24.76
N TYR A 73 11.05 3.44 25.65
CA TYR A 73 10.48 2.10 25.48
C TYR A 73 8.94 2.09 25.44
N ARG A 74 8.28 2.88 26.31
CA ARG A 74 6.81 3.01 26.31
C ARG A 74 6.31 3.63 25.01
N ILE A 75 6.93 4.72 24.58
CA ILE A 75 6.61 5.42 23.32
C ILE A 75 6.76 4.48 22.13
N MET A 76 7.86 3.73 22.04
CA MET A 76 8.06 2.76 20.96
C MET A 76 6.98 1.69 20.92
N ARG A 77 6.54 1.20 22.08
CA ARG A 77 5.50 0.18 22.17
C ARG A 77 4.16 0.71 21.65
N GLU A 78 3.79 1.92 22.06
CA GLU A 78 2.57 2.59 21.59
C GLU A 78 2.60 2.81 20.08
N LEU A 79 3.69 3.36 19.56
CA LEU A 79 3.85 3.61 18.13
C LEU A 79 3.77 2.31 17.31
N LYS A 80 4.40 1.23 17.77
CA LYS A 80 4.32 -0.08 17.10
C LYS A 80 2.88 -0.61 17.06
N ALA A 81 2.14 -0.46 18.16
CA ALA A 81 0.74 -0.88 18.23
C ALA A 81 -0.14 -0.07 17.27
N ASP A 82 0.04 1.24 17.24
CA ASP A 82 -0.70 2.14 16.36
C ASP A 82 -0.36 1.89 14.87
N MET A 83 0.92 1.73 14.52
CA MET A 83 1.32 1.38 13.16
C MET A 83 0.67 0.07 12.69
N LYS A 84 0.60 -0.95 13.56
CA LYS A 84 -0.06 -2.23 13.25
C LYS A 84 -1.56 -2.06 12.98
N ARG A 85 -2.21 -1.11 13.66
CA ARG A 85 -3.62 -0.77 13.46
C ARG A 85 -3.84 0.02 12.16
N VAL A 86 -2.97 0.98 11.87
CA VAL A 86 -3.14 1.94 10.75
C VAL A 86 -2.65 1.38 9.41
N SER A 87 -1.56 0.61 9.39
CA SER A 87 -0.94 0.05 8.18
C SER A 87 -1.93 -0.65 7.24
N PRO A 88 -2.80 -1.58 7.69
CA PRO A 88 -3.74 -2.25 6.79
C PRO A 88 -4.83 -1.31 6.25
N LEU A 89 -5.12 -0.21 6.94
CA LEU A 89 -6.14 0.75 6.52
C LEU A 89 -5.67 1.63 5.37
N ARG A 90 -4.36 1.74 5.16
CA ARG A 90 -3.79 2.54 4.07
C ARG A 90 -4.38 2.17 2.71
N GLU A 91 -4.47 0.88 2.40
CA GLU A 91 -4.95 0.41 1.10
C GLU A 91 -6.41 0.79 0.84
N LYS A 92 -7.21 0.98 1.90
CA LYS A 92 -8.59 1.45 1.80
C LYS A 92 -8.69 2.84 1.18
N PHE A 93 -7.66 3.67 1.38
CA PHE A 93 -7.60 5.04 0.88
C PHE A 93 -6.85 5.16 -0.45
N ARG A 94 -6.28 4.06 -0.96
CA ARG A 94 -5.53 4.07 -2.22
C ARG A 94 -6.48 4.35 -3.37
N VAL A 95 -6.25 5.45 -4.06
CA VAL A 95 -6.93 5.78 -5.31
C VAL A 95 -6.06 5.29 -6.46
N GLN A 96 -6.63 4.55 -7.40
CA GLN A 96 -5.93 4.15 -8.61
C GLN A 96 -5.56 5.39 -9.43
N THR A 97 -4.35 5.36 -9.98
CA THR A 97 -3.88 6.37 -10.94
C THR A 97 -4.58 6.18 -12.29
N PHE A 98 -4.57 7.23 -13.11
CA PHE A 98 -5.10 7.15 -14.48
C PHE A 98 -4.44 6.05 -15.31
N ASN A 99 -3.13 5.83 -15.12
CA ASN A 99 -2.41 4.79 -15.85
C ASN A 99 -2.83 3.39 -15.42
N GLU A 100 -3.00 3.15 -14.11
CA GLU A 100 -3.52 1.86 -13.60
C GLU A 100 -4.94 1.59 -14.14
N LEU A 101 -5.82 2.60 -14.11
CA LEU A 101 -7.17 2.49 -14.68
C LEU A 101 -7.14 2.19 -16.19
N LYS A 102 -6.24 2.84 -16.93
CA LYS A 102 -6.07 2.61 -18.36
C LYS A 102 -5.59 1.19 -18.64
N GLU A 103 -4.62 0.69 -17.88
CA GLU A 103 -4.11 -0.67 -18.04
C GLU A 103 -5.19 -1.71 -17.72
N GLU A 104 -5.93 -1.53 -16.62
CA GLU A 104 -7.06 -2.41 -16.26
C GLU A 104 -8.15 -2.40 -17.34
N ALA A 105 -8.51 -1.23 -17.85
CA ALA A 105 -9.47 -1.09 -18.94
C ALA A 105 -8.97 -1.76 -20.24
N MET A 106 -7.68 -1.67 -20.57
CA MET A 106 -7.09 -2.34 -21.72
C MET A 106 -7.09 -3.87 -21.56
N VAL A 107 -6.81 -4.36 -20.35
CA VAL A 107 -6.87 -5.81 -20.04
C VAL A 107 -8.31 -6.31 -20.14
N GLN A 108 -9.28 -5.55 -19.62
CA GLN A 108 -10.69 -5.88 -19.68
C GLN A 108 -11.21 -5.88 -21.13
N ALA A 109 -10.86 -4.85 -21.91
CA ALA A 109 -11.18 -4.78 -23.33
C ALA A 109 -10.58 -5.96 -24.10
N LYS A 110 -9.35 -6.39 -23.80
CA LYS A 110 -8.76 -7.60 -24.40
C LYS A 110 -9.55 -8.87 -24.06
N LYS A 111 -10.01 -9.01 -22.80
CA LYS A 111 -10.87 -10.14 -22.38
C LYS A 111 -12.20 -10.12 -23.13
N GLU A 112 -12.84 -8.96 -23.26
CA GLU A 112 -14.12 -8.82 -23.96
C GLU A 112 -13.99 -9.04 -25.47
N VAL A 113 -12.90 -8.61 -26.09
CA VAL A 113 -12.55 -8.93 -27.50
C VAL A 113 -12.31 -10.44 -27.68
N GLN A 114 -11.67 -11.10 -26.72
CA GLN A 114 -11.54 -12.57 -26.74
C GLN A 114 -12.89 -13.26 -26.59
N CYS A 115 -13.76 -12.79 -25.69
CA CYS A 115 -15.10 -13.34 -25.50
C CYS A 115 -15.98 -13.16 -26.75
N THR A 116 -15.97 -11.99 -27.39
CA THR A 116 -16.71 -11.75 -28.64
C THR A 116 -16.20 -12.61 -29.79
N ASN A 117 -14.89 -12.83 -29.89
CA ASN A 117 -14.35 -13.77 -30.88
C ASN A 117 -14.81 -15.21 -30.61
N VAL A 118 -14.91 -15.66 -29.36
CA VAL A 118 -15.44 -16.99 -29.04
C VAL A 118 -16.94 -17.12 -29.39
N TYR A 119 -17.74 -16.08 -29.09
CA TYR A 119 -19.18 -16.06 -29.44
C TYR A 119 -19.45 -15.92 -30.95
N ASN A 120 -18.55 -15.27 -31.71
CA ASN A 120 -18.66 -15.17 -33.17
C ASN A 120 -18.03 -16.36 -33.92
N ASN A 121 -17.20 -17.19 -33.27
CA ASN A 121 -16.59 -18.38 -33.90
C ASN A 121 -17.44 -19.66 -33.75
N THR A 122 -18.62 -19.57 -33.14
CA THR A 122 -19.68 -20.56 -33.38
C THR A 122 -20.25 -20.32 -34.77
N TYR A 123 -20.03 -21.29 -35.67
CA TYR A 123 -20.47 -21.42 -37.08
C TYR A 123 -19.44 -21.16 -38.18
N ILE A 124 -18.21 -21.64 -38.03
CA ILE A 124 -17.49 -22.17 -39.20
C ILE A 124 -17.52 -23.70 -39.09
N ARG A 125 -18.61 -24.32 -39.59
CA ARG A 125 -18.59 -25.76 -39.90
C ARG A 125 -17.50 -25.96 -40.95
N ARG A 126 -16.45 -26.71 -40.62
CA ARG A 126 -15.55 -27.26 -41.64
C ARG A 126 -16.40 -28.09 -42.61
N PRO A 127 -16.29 -27.92 -43.93
CA PRO A 127 -16.89 -28.88 -44.85
C PRO A 127 -16.18 -30.22 -44.64
N LEU A 128 -16.96 -31.24 -44.27
CA LEU A 128 -16.52 -32.63 -44.33
C LEU A 128 -16.19 -32.93 -45.79
N ARG A 129 -14.89 -32.99 -46.09
CA ARG A 129 -14.40 -33.53 -47.35
C ARG A 129 -14.27 -35.04 -47.16
N ASP A 130 -14.66 -35.75 -48.21
CA ASP A 130 -14.44 -37.18 -48.50
C ASP A 130 -15.51 -38.14 -47.97
N GLU A 131 -16.50 -38.41 -48.83
CA GLU A 131 -16.86 -39.79 -49.16
C GLU A 131 -17.48 -39.83 -50.56
N VAL A 132 -16.63 -40.16 -51.54
CA VAL A 132 -17.03 -40.66 -52.86
C VAL A 132 -17.48 -42.10 -52.67
N GLN A 133 -18.77 -42.41 -52.88
CA GLN A 133 -19.19 -43.75 -53.29
C GLN A 133 -20.28 -43.67 -54.35
N THR A 134 -19.98 -44.31 -55.48
CA THR A 134 -20.73 -44.41 -56.72
C THR A 134 -21.94 -45.34 -56.64
N LEU A 135 -23.07 -44.89 -57.24
CA LEU A 135 -24.20 -45.55 -57.94
C LEU A 135 -24.38 -47.10 -57.85
N PRO A 136 -25.63 -47.60 -57.91
CA PRO A 136 -26.21 -47.86 -59.24
C PRO A 136 -27.66 -47.37 -59.43
N ILE A 137 -27.89 -46.88 -60.65
CA ILE A 137 -29.19 -46.67 -61.28
C ILE A 137 -29.84 -48.04 -61.52
N LYS A 138 -31.12 -48.21 -61.21
CA LYS A 138 -31.97 -49.22 -61.84
C LYS A 138 -33.17 -48.54 -62.49
N GLN A 139 -33.37 -48.94 -63.74
CA GLN A 139 -34.37 -48.50 -64.71
C GLN A 139 -35.79 -48.84 -64.27
#